data_AF-A0A8S4RHD6-F1
#
_entry.id   AF-A0A8S4RHD6-F1
#
_cell.length_a   1.000
_cell.length_b   1.000
_cell.length_c   1.000
_cell.angle_alpha   90.00
_cell.angle_beta   90.00
_cell.angle_gamma   90.00
#
_symmetry.space_group_name_H-M   'P 1'
#
loop_
_entity.id
_entity.type
_entity.pdbx_description
1 polymer ?
#
loop_
_entity_poly.entity_id
_entity_poly.type
_entity_poly.pdbx_seq_one_letter_code
_entity_poly.pdbx_strand_id
1 'polypeptide(L)'
;MGIKLLILLGLLIGVLYGLHILAQDYQAITAPKLLRLLFKRDLSTITNYKATVRWRKILQYDAIQCARLLYCDLGAHLPDNEFRRGFTYMLAVDTKKEDKAALEEFKTAYFHGRALHDNPELCSEEYPTCPFKAALLFDLLHYLLHRKL
;
A
#
# COMPACT_ATOMS: atom_id res chain seq x y z
N MET A 1 -31.05 0.70 9.75
CA MET A 1 -29.69 0.23 10.12
C MET A 1 -29.02 -0.63 9.03
N GLY A 2 -29.76 -1.40 8.23
CA GLY A 2 -29.16 -2.27 7.19
C GLY A 2 -28.39 -1.56 6.06
N ILE A 3 -28.86 -0.41 5.57
CA ILE A 3 -28.21 0.30 4.44
C ILE A 3 -26.80 0.79 4.82
N LYS A 4 -26.62 1.34 6.03
CA LYS A 4 -25.29 1.75 6.54
C LYS A 4 -24.32 0.57 6.59
N LEU A 5 -24.82 -0.61 6.96
CA LEU A 5 -24.03 -1.84 7.04
C LEU A 5 -23.61 -2.33 5.65
N LEU A 6 -24.52 -2.26 4.68
CA LEU A 6 -24.25 -2.62 3.28
C LEU A 6 -23.23 -1.66 2.63
N ILE A 7 -23.31 -0.36 2.92
CA ILE A 7 -22.33 0.63 2.45
C ILE A 7 -20.95 0.34 3.05
N LEU A 8 -20.87 0.13 4.36
CA LEU A 8 -19.62 -0.23 5.04
C LEU A 8 -19.01 -1.53 4.48
N LEU A 9 -19.85 -2.53 4.18
CA LEU A 9 -19.39 -3.77 3.56
C LEU A 9 -18.80 -3.54 2.16
N GLY A 10 -19.47 -2.74 1.33
CA GLY A 10 -18.95 -2.39 0.00
C GLY A 10 -17.62 -1.63 0.08
N LEU A 11 -17.52 -0.66 0.98
CA LEU A 11 -16.27 0.09 1.23
C LEU A 11 -15.15 -0.84 1.72
N LEU A 12 -15.46 -1.77 2.64
CA LEU A 12 -14.49 -2.74 3.13
C LEU A 12 -13.94 -3.62 2.00
N ILE A 13 -14.81 -4.12 1.12
CA ILE A 13 -14.39 -4.91 -0.05
C ILE A 13 -13.48 -4.09 -0.98
N GLY A 14 -13.84 -2.83 -1.23
CA GLY A 14 -13.02 -1.92 -2.05
C GLY A 14 -11.63 -1.70 -1.45
N VAL A 15 -11.55 -1.42 -0.15
CA VAL A 15 -10.27 -1.28 0.57
C VAL A 15 -9.47 -2.56 0.52
N LEU A 16 -10.09 -3.71 0.80
CA LEU A 16 -9.42 -5.02 0.72
C LEU A 16 -8.82 -5.28 -0.66
N TYR A 17 -9.51 -4.88 -1.73
CA TYR A 17 -8.97 -5.00 -3.09
C TYR A 17 -7.76 -4.09 -3.32
N GLY A 18 -7.81 -2.84 -2.85
CA GLY A 18 -6.66 -1.92 -2.89
C GLY A 18 -5.46 -2.46 -2.11
N LEU A 19 -5.69 -2.94 -0.89
CA LEU A 19 -4.65 -3.57 -0.05
C LEU A 19 -4.10 -4.84 -0.71
N HIS A 20 -4.93 -5.64 -1.37
CA HIS A 20 -4.48 -6.83 -2.10
C HIS A 20 -3.51 -6.47 -3.24
N ILE A 21 -3.80 -5.43 -4.03
CA ILE A 21 -2.88 -4.95 -5.07
C ILE A 21 -1.56 -4.48 -4.44
N LEU A 22 -1.65 -3.75 -3.33
CA LEU A 22 -0.49 -3.24 -2.61
C LEU A 22 0.40 -4.39 -2.07
N ALA A 23 -0.22 -5.43 -1.51
CA ALA A 23 0.44 -6.63 -1.05
C ALA A 23 1.12 -7.41 -2.20
N GLN A 24 0.44 -7.54 -3.34
CA GLN A 24 1.00 -8.20 -4.52
C GLN A 24 2.24 -7.47 -5.04
N ASP A 25 2.20 -6.14 -5.12
CA ASP A 25 3.33 -5.32 -5.56
C ASP A 25 4.48 -5.35 -4.55
N TYR A 26 4.17 -5.36 -3.25
CA TYR A 26 5.15 -5.57 -2.17
C TYR A 26 5.90 -6.88 -2.38
N GLN A 27 5.20 -8.01 -2.54
CA GLN A 27 5.83 -9.33 -2.76
C GLN A 27 6.68 -9.35 -4.02
N ALA A 28 6.23 -8.72 -5.12
CA ALA A 28 7.02 -8.67 -6.34
C ALA A 28 8.36 -7.96 -6.14
N ILE A 29 8.39 -6.94 -5.28
CA ILE A 29 9.57 -6.13 -4.99
C ILE A 29 10.47 -6.79 -3.94
N THR A 30 9.90 -7.35 -2.88
CA THR A 30 10.65 -7.89 -1.74
C THR A 30 10.98 -9.37 -1.86
N ALA A 31 10.34 -10.12 -2.77
CA ALA A 31 10.63 -11.55 -2.93
C ALA A 31 12.09 -11.80 -3.37
N PRO A 32 12.77 -12.81 -2.77
CA PRO A 32 14.10 -13.22 -3.19
C PRO A 32 14.08 -13.70 -4.65
N LYS A 33 15.14 -13.40 -5.41
CA LYS A 33 15.25 -13.66 -6.86
C LYS A 33 14.87 -15.09 -7.27
N LEU A 34 15.13 -16.07 -6.41
CA LEU A 34 14.80 -17.48 -6.64
C LEU A 34 13.29 -17.77 -6.62
N LEU A 35 12.53 -17.10 -5.73
CA LEU A 35 11.08 -17.28 -5.62
C LEU A 35 10.31 -16.50 -6.69
N ARG A 36 10.90 -15.43 -7.27
CA ARG A 36 10.27 -14.69 -8.39
C ARG A 36 10.00 -15.57 -9.61
N LEU A 37 10.79 -16.63 -9.82
CA LEU A 37 10.58 -17.63 -10.87
C LEU A 37 9.35 -18.52 -10.62
N LEU A 38 8.95 -18.72 -9.37
CA LEU A 38 7.80 -19.56 -9.01
C LEU A 38 6.46 -18.79 -9.09
N PHE A 39 6.49 -17.46 -8.94
CA PHE A 39 5.28 -16.62 -8.97
C PHE A 39 4.81 -16.20 -10.37
N LYS A 40 5.54 -16.53 -11.44
CA LYS A 40 5.13 -16.15 -12.80
C LYS A 40 5.35 -17.28 -13.81
N ARG A 41 4.24 -17.90 -14.21
CA ARG A 41 4.12 -19.03 -15.13
C ARG A 41 4.28 -18.64 -16.62
N ASP A 42 5.14 -17.67 -16.92
CA ASP A 42 5.42 -17.22 -18.29
C ASP A 42 6.93 -16.96 -18.47
N LEU A 43 7.62 -17.95 -19.05
CA LEU A 43 9.09 -17.98 -19.20
C LEU A 43 9.61 -17.12 -20.36
N SER A 44 8.73 -16.45 -21.13
CA SER A 44 9.12 -15.73 -22.36
C SER A 44 9.63 -14.29 -22.12
N THR A 45 9.53 -13.73 -20.91
CA THR A 45 9.87 -12.32 -20.60
C THR A 45 11.01 -12.16 -19.58
N ILE A 46 11.95 -13.12 -19.53
CA ILE A 46 12.86 -13.28 -18.38
C ILE A 46 14.05 -12.30 -18.37
N THR A 47 14.43 -11.66 -19.46
CA THR A 47 15.71 -10.90 -19.46
C THR A 47 15.62 -9.45 -18.97
N ASN A 48 14.43 -8.85 -18.81
CA ASN A 48 14.31 -7.42 -18.47
C ASN A 48 13.10 -7.04 -17.59
N TYR A 49 12.49 -7.99 -16.87
CA TYR A 49 11.37 -7.64 -15.99
C TYR A 49 11.85 -7.00 -14.69
N LYS A 50 11.85 -5.66 -14.65
CA LYS A 50 12.02 -4.89 -13.41
C LYS A 50 10.66 -4.80 -12.70
N ALA A 51 10.56 -5.37 -11.50
CA ALA A 51 9.37 -5.21 -10.67
C ALA A 51 9.18 -3.72 -10.34
N THR A 52 8.02 -3.17 -10.67
CA THR A 52 7.65 -1.78 -10.40
C THR A 52 6.33 -1.76 -9.63
N VAL A 53 6.16 -0.81 -8.71
CA VAL A 53 4.88 -0.58 -8.05
C VAL A 53 3.90 0.08 -9.01
N ARG A 54 2.66 -0.39 -9.07
CA ARG A 54 1.59 0.16 -9.92
C ARG A 54 0.85 1.29 -9.19
N TRP A 55 1.55 2.37 -8.86
CA TRP A 55 1.02 3.48 -8.06
C TRP A 55 -0.28 4.08 -8.61
N ARG A 56 -0.40 4.24 -9.93
CA ARG A 56 -1.61 4.76 -10.56
C ARG A 56 -2.81 3.85 -10.28
N LYS A 57 -2.59 2.53 -10.31
CA LYS A 57 -3.63 1.56 -10.00
C LYS A 57 -4.01 1.63 -8.52
N ILE A 58 -3.03 1.68 -7.62
CA ILE A 58 -3.28 1.80 -6.18
C ILE A 58 -4.10 3.06 -5.89
N LEU A 59 -3.68 4.21 -6.43
CA LEU A 59 -4.40 5.48 -6.25
C LEU A 59 -5.83 5.44 -6.83
N GLN A 60 -6.01 4.81 -7.98
CA GLN A 60 -7.33 4.62 -8.59
C GLN A 60 -8.30 3.86 -7.68
N TYR A 61 -7.80 2.87 -6.92
CA TYR A 61 -8.61 2.10 -5.97
C TYR A 61 -8.59 2.70 -4.55
N ASP A 62 -7.81 3.75 -4.31
CA ASP A 62 -7.76 4.51 -3.06
C ASP A 62 -8.80 5.65 -3.00
N ALA A 63 -10.03 5.35 -3.42
CA ALA A 63 -11.12 6.34 -3.51
C ALA A 63 -11.47 6.96 -2.15
N ILE A 64 -11.24 6.23 -1.06
CA ILE A 64 -11.49 6.66 0.32
C ILE A 64 -10.20 6.90 1.12
N GLN A 65 -9.09 7.20 0.43
CA GLN A 65 -7.83 7.67 1.05
C GLN A 65 -7.12 6.70 2.02
N CYS A 66 -7.60 5.47 2.22
CA CYS A 66 -6.99 4.53 3.18
C CYS A 66 -5.54 4.15 2.84
N ALA A 67 -5.18 4.03 1.57
CA ALA A 67 -3.79 3.76 1.20
C ALA A 67 -2.89 4.98 1.47
N ARG A 68 -3.37 6.20 1.21
CA ARG A 68 -2.64 7.42 1.57
C ARG A 68 -2.53 7.62 3.08
N LEU A 69 -3.60 7.36 3.85
CA LEU A 69 -3.57 7.31 5.32
C LEU A 69 -2.47 6.37 5.81
N LEU A 70 -2.39 5.17 5.22
CA LEU A 70 -1.37 4.18 5.57
C LEU A 70 0.05 4.71 5.33
N TYR A 71 0.31 5.38 4.21
CA TYR A 71 1.63 5.96 3.94
C TYR A 71 1.95 7.17 4.82
N CYS A 72 0.95 7.96 5.22
CA CYS A 72 1.13 8.98 6.24
C CYS A 72 1.53 8.36 7.58
N ASP A 73 0.83 7.32 8.02
CA ASP A 73 1.17 6.60 9.26
C ASP A 73 2.58 5.99 9.23
N LEU A 74 3.04 5.47 8.07
CA LEU A 74 4.44 5.04 7.86
C LEU A 74 5.44 6.16 8.06
N GLY A 75 5.10 7.37 7.62
CA GLY A 75 5.94 8.54 7.80
C GLY A 75 5.98 9.01 9.24
N ALA A 76 4.83 8.99 9.90
CA ALA A 76 4.69 9.47 11.28
C ALA A 76 5.40 8.59 12.30
N HIS A 77 5.62 7.31 12.00
CA HIS A 77 6.38 6.41 12.89
C HIS A 77 7.81 6.19 12.41
N LEU A 78 8.71 5.94 13.36
CA LEU A 78 9.99 5.30 13.05
C LEU A 78 9.77 3.86 12.54
N PRO A 79 10.53 3.39 11.53
CA PRO A 79 10.40 2.03 11.02
C PRO A 79 10.85 1.00 12.08
N ASP A 80 9.87 0.39 12.74
CA ASP A 80 10.03 -0.53 13.86
C ASP A 80 10.24 -1.98 13.41
N ASN A 81 9.75 -2.35 12.23
CA ASN A 81 9.81 -3.72 11.71
C ASN A 81 10.14 -3.80 10.20
N GLU A 82 10.56 -4.98 9.73
CA GLU A 82 10.91 -5.23 8.32
C GLU A 82 9.73 -4.94 7.38
N PHE A 83 8.52 -5.27 7.83
CA PHE A 83 7.30 -5.12 7.07
C PHE A 83 7.01 -3.66 6.68
N ARG A 84 7.10 -2.74 7.64
CA ARG A 84 6.95 -1.29 7.40
C ARG A 84 8.13 -0.70 6.63
N ARG A 85 9.35 -1.19 6.87
CA ARG A 85 10.54 -0.84 6.06
C ARG A 85 10.35 -1.20 4.59
N GLY A 86 9.76 -2.35 4.29
CA GLY A 86 9.51 -2.77 2.91
C GLY A 86 8.48 -1.89 2.19
N PHE A 87 7.41 -1.47 2.86
CA PHE A 87 6.48 -0.49 2.27
C PHE A 87 7.12 0.88 2.07
N THR A 88 7.95 1.32 3.02
CA THR A 88 8.72 2.56 2.85
C THR A 88 9.66 2.45 1.64
N TYR A 89 10.31 1.29 1.46
CA TYR A 89 11.19 1.02 0.32
C TYR A 89 10.46 1.08 -1.02
N MET A 90 9.17 0.68 -1.09
CA MET A 90 8.38 0.78 -2.32
C MET A 90 8.39 2.21 -2.91
N LEU A 91 8.39 3.26 -2.06
CA LEU A 91 8.45 4.66 -2.51
C LEU A 91 9.75 5.03 -3.25
N ALA A 92 10.82 4.27 -3.01
CA ALA A 92 12.13 4.49 -3.61
C ALA A 92 12.40 3.61 -4.84
N VAL A 93 11.52 2.64 -5.14
CA VAL A 93 11.68 1.76 -6.31
C VAL A 93 11.43 2.53 -7.59
N ASP A 94 12.27 2.29 -8.60
CA ASP A 94 12.09 2.87 -9.93
C ASP A 94 10.67 2.63 -10.46
N THR A 95 10.05 3.71 -10.92
CA THR A 95 8.65 3.72 -11.33
C THR A 95 8.49 4.02 -12.81
N LYS A 96 7.39 3.55 -13.40
CA LYS A 96 7.03 3.84 -14.79
C LYS A 96 6.56 5.28 -14.94
N LYS A 97 6.62 5.81 -16.15
CA LYS A 97 6.19 7.20 -16.42
C LYS A 97 4.73 7.44 -16.03
N GLU A 98 3.85 6.47 -16.30
CA GLU A 98 2.43 6.56 -15.95
C GLU A 98 2.14 6.55 -14.45
N ASP A 99 3.07 6.07 -13.63
CA ASP A 99 2.92 5.93 -12.18
C ASP A 99 3.54 7.10 -11.40
N LYS A 100 4.32 7.98 -12.06
CA LYS A 100 5.05 9.08 -11.40
C LYS A 100 4.14 10.02 -10.62
N ALA A 101 3.05 10.51 -11.25
CA ALA A 101 2.14 11.43 -10.59
C ALA A 101 1.49 10.80 -9.35
N ALA A 102 1.06 9.54 -9.47
CA ALA A 102 0.49 8.81 -8.35
C ALA A 102 1.50 8.52 -7.24
N LEU A 103 2.76 8.22 -7.58
CA LEU A 103 3.83 8.07 -6.58
C LEU A 103 4.02 9.35 -5.76
N GLU A 104 3.99 10.52 -6.40
CA GLU A 104 4.15 11.79 -5.67
C GLU A 104 3.02 12.03 -4.66
N GLU A 105 1.79 11.57 -4.91
CA GLU A 105 0.71 11.59 -3.90
C GLU A 105 1.06 10.75 -2.66
N PHE A 106 1.62 9.55 -2.84
CA PHE A 106 2.00 8.69 -1.72
C PHE A 106 3.25 9.20 -0.98
N LYS A 107 4.21 9.79 -1.70
CA LYS A 107 5.35 10.48 -1.09
C LYS A 107 4.89 11.68 -0.28
N THR A 108 3.94 12.46 -0.79
CA THR A 108 3.38 13.61 -0.08
C THR A 108 2.72 13.16 1.21
N ALA A 109 1.92 12.10 1.18
CA ALA A 109 1.35 11.48 2.39
C ALA A 109 2.45 11.06 3.38
N TYR A 110 3.47 10.35 2.91
CA TYR A 110 4.59 9.93 3.75
C TYR A 110 5.35 11.11 4.37
N PHE A 111 5.67 12.14 3.60
CA PHE A 111 6.39 13.31 4.11
C PHE A 111 5.55 14.17 5.03
N HIS A 112 4.24 14.25 4.79
CA HIS A 112 3.31 14.85 5.75
C HIS A 112 3.38 14.10 7.09
N GLY A 113 3.28 12.77 7.06
CA GLY A 113 3.48 11.92 8.24
C GLY A 113 4.79 12.22 8.97
N ARG A 114 5.91 12.29 8.24
CA ARG A 114 7.24 12.61 8.81
C ARG A 114 7.28 13.95 9.54
N ALA A 115 6.51 14.94 9.08
CA ALA A 115 6.44 16.25 9.71
C ALA A 115 5.62 16.25 11.02
N LEU A 116 4.84 15.20 11.30
CA LEU A 116 4.02 15.08 12.50
C LEU A 116 4.79 14.59 13.74
N HIS A 117 6.08 14.25 13.61
CA HIS A 117 6.99 13.92 14.74
C HIS A 117 6.38 12.92 15.76
N ASP A 118 6.11 11.69 15.33
CA ASP A 118 5.52 10.63 16.18
C ASP A 118 4.08 10.90 16.67
N ASN A 119 3.32 11.76 15.97
CA ASN A 119 1.87 11.94 16.18
C ASN A 119 1.05 11.36 15.01
N PRO A 120 1.01 10.02 14.85
CA PRO A 120 0.34 9.36 13.71
C PRO A 120 -1.17 9.56 13.68
N GLU A 121 -1.79 9.87 14.82
CA GLU A 121 -3.24 10.09 14.93
C GLU A 121 -3.69 11.26 14.02
N LEU A 122 -2.83 12.27 13.83
CA LEU A 122 -3.08 13.45 13.01
C LEU A 122 -3.15 13.13 11.51
N CYS A 123 -2.62 11.98 11.06
CA CYS A 123 -2.82 11.53 9.68
C CYS A 123 -4.31 11.30 9.34
N SER A 124 -5.14 11.00 10.34
CA SER A 124 -6.59 10.84 10.14
C SER A 124 -7.28 12.18 9.85
N GLU A 125 -6.68 13.31 10.26
CA GLU A 125 -7.20 14.64 9.95
C GLU A 125 -6.95 15.01 8.48
N GLU A 126 -5.78 14.63 7.94
CA GLU A 126 -5.41 14.83 6.53
C GLU A 126 -6.16 13.86 5.59
N TYR A 127 -6.47 12.65 6.06
CA TYR A 127 -7.16 11.61 5.28
C TYR A 127 -8.49 11.16 5.91
N PRO A 128 -9.46 12.07 6.09
CA PRO A 128 -10.66 11.83 6.90
C PRO A 128 -11.68 10.92 6.24
N THR A 129 -11.56 10.64 4.94
CA THR A 129 -12.52 9.76 4.24
C THR A 129 -12.29 8.29 4.50
N CYS A 130 -11.12 7.90 5.02
CA CYS A 130 -10.86 6.51 5.38
C CYS A 130 -11.57 6.21 6.71
N PRO A 131 -12.52 5.25 6.74
CA PRO A 131 -13.25 4.92 7.96
C PRO A 131 -12.46 3.99 8.90
N PHE A 132 -11.22 3.64 8.55
CA PHE A 132 -10.41 2.65 9.24
C PHE A 132 -9.16 3.31 9.84
N LYS A 133 -8.69 2.76 10.97
CA LYS A 133 -7.40 3.16 11.54
C LYS A 133 -6.25 2.55 10.72
N ALA A 134 -5.13 3.26 10.63
CA ALA A 134 -3.93 2.78 9.95
C ALA A 134 -3.42 1.43 10.51
N ALA A 135 -3.46 1.25 11.84
CA ALA A 135 -3.09 -0.02 12.48
C ALA A 135 -3.87 -1.22 11.91
N LEU A 136 -5.19 -1.08 11.75
CA LEU A 136 -6.03 -2.13 11.17
C LEU A 136 -5.65 -2.42 9.71
N LEU A 137 -5.31 -1.39 8.94
CA LEU A 137 -4.88 -1.57 7.54
C LEU A 137 -3.56 -2.34 7.46
N PHE A 138 -2.62 -2.09 8.38
CA PHE A 138 -1.39 -2.89 8.50
C PHE A 138 -1.67 -4.34 8.88
N ASP A 139 -2.55 -4.58 9.85
CA ASP A 139 -2.94 -5.93 10.25
C ASP A 139 -3.53 -6.71 9.07
N LEU A 140 -4.40 -6.06 8.28
CA LEU A 140 -4.98 -6.64 7.07
C LEU A 140 -3.92 -6.94 6.01
N LEU A 141 -2.99 -6.01 5.75
CA LEU A 141 -1.89 -6.27 4.81
C LEU A 141 -0.99 -7.42 5.28
N HIS A 142 -0.65 -7.44 6.56
CA HIS A 142 0.14 -8.51 7.17
C HIS A 142 -0.56 -9.85 6.99
N TYR A 143 -1.87 -9.92 7.25
CA TYR A 143 -2.70 -11.09 7.02
C TYR A 143 -2.73 -11.54 5.55
N LEU A 144 -2.94 -10.60 4.62
CA LEU A 144 -2.97 -10.85 3.18
C LEU A 144 -1.63 -11.38 2.63
N LEU A 145 -0.52 -11.00 3.24
CA LEU A 145 0.81 -11.43 2.83
C LEU A 145 1.20 -12.81 3.39
N HIS A 146 0.71 -13.15 4.58
CA HIS A 146 0.99 -14.43 5.23
C HIS A 146 0.04 -15.55 4.81
N ARG A 147 -1.18 -15.22 4.38
CA ARG A 147 -2.00 -16.17 3.62
C ARG A 147 -1.53 -16.21 2.19
N LYS A 148 -0.90 -17.33 1.79
CA LYS A 148 -0.76 -17.69 0.38
C LYS A 148 -2.18 -17.72 -0.23
N LEU A 149 -2.49 -16.74 -1.07
CA LEU A 149 -3.54 -16.86 -2.10
C LEU A 149 -3.01 -17.72 -3.24
#